data_AF-A0A836S0A3-F1
#
_entry.id   AF-A0A836S0A3-F1
#
_cell.length_a   1.000
_cell.length_b   1.000
_cell.length_c   1.000
_cell.angle_alpha   90.00
_cell.angle_beta   90.00
_cell.angle_gamma   90.00
#
_symmetry.space_group_name_H-M   'P 1'
#
loop_
_entity.id
_entity.type
_entity.pdbx_description
1 polymer ?
#
loop_
_entity_poly.entity_id
_entity_poly.type
_entity_poly.pdbx_seq_one_letter_code
_entity_poly.pdbx_strand_id
1 'polypeptide(L)'
;DGLDATDVAERLVRRALSEKLEIEALLTDTVVFAGFNILDPIELHYRLGLPVIVVYWYPSHREAVERALQLHFSDWKRRLGVMEEVWNRLRYVRCRRGGLLVAVYGADYAYAWSLVCNLQLFTRHPEPLFTAHRTASMLSRALGPFKDN
;
A
#
# COMPACT_ATOMS: atom_id res chain seq x y z
N ASP A 1 2.89 16.73 -1.13
CA ASP A 1 3.13 15.99 0.12
C ASP A 1 2.00 16.16 1.14
N GLY A 2 0.82 15.64 0.79
CA GLY A 2 -0.34 15.62 1.68
C GLY A 2 -0.19 14.62 2.83
N LEU A 3 -1.18 14.62 3.71
CA LEU A 3 -1.51 13.55 4.67
C LEU A 3 -2.87 12.90 4.32
N ASP A 4 -3.34 13.14 3.09
CA ASP A 4 -4.68 12.79 2.63
C ASP A 4 -4.71 11.44 1.90
N ALA A 5 -3.61 10.69 1.79
CA ALA A 5 -3.60 9.39 1.12
C ALA A 5 -4.67 8.44 1.68
N THR A 6 -4.86 8.44 3.01
CA THR A 6 -5.95 7.69 3.67
C THR A 6 -7.33 8.16 3.20
N ASP A 7 -7.57 9.47 3.18
CA ASP A 7 -8.85 10.06 2.75
C ASP A 7 -9.15 9.80 1.27
N VAL A 8 -8.13 9.88 0.42
CA VAL A 8 -8.25 9.57 -1.02
C VAL A 8 -8.55 8.09 -1.22
N ALA A 9 -7.83 7.20 -0.55
CA ALA A 9 -8.07 5.76 -0.64
C ALA A 9 -9.49 5.42 -0.18
N GLU A 10 -9.94 5.96 0.96
CA GLU A 10 -11.29 5.79 1.45
C GLU A 10 -12.32 6.23 0.40
N ARG A 11 -12.17 7.44 -0.16
CA ARG A 11 -13.10 7.97 -1.17
C ARG A 11 -13.17 7.08 -2.41
N LEU A 12 -12.04 6.57 -2.89
CA LEU A 12 -11.99 5.66 -4.05
C LEU A 12 -12.70 4.35 -3.76
N VAL A 13 -12.48 3.75 -2.59
CA VAL A 13 -13.15 2.51 -2.19
C VAL A 13 -14.65 2.73 -2.03
N ARG A 14 -15.09 3.82 -1.36
CA ARG A 14 -16.52 4.13 -1.22
C ARG A 14 -17.20 4.32 -2.57
N ARG A 15 -16.52 4.95 -3.53
CA ARG A 15 -17.03 5.07 -4.90
C ARG A 15 -17.19 3.70 -5.57
N ALA A 16 -16.18 2.85 -5.50
CA ALA A 16 -16.25 1.49 -6.04
C ALA A 16 -17.42 0.68 -5.44
N LEU A 17 -17.61 0.77 -4.12
CA LEU A 17 -18.75 0.15 -3.43
C LEU A 17 -20.10 0.72 -3.90
N SER A 18 -20.20 2.04 -4.12
CA SER A 18 -21.42 2.66 -4.67
C SER A 18 -21.75 2.21 -6.10
N GLU A 19 -20.71 1.83 -6.86
CA GLU A 19 -20.82 1.25 -8.20
C GLU A 19 -21.09 -0.27 -8.16
N LYS A 20 -21.42 -0.82 -6.97
CA LYS A 20 -21.74 -2.22 -6.69
C LYS A 20 -20.59 -3.19 -6.97
N LEU A 21 -19.34 -2.73 -6.88
CA LEU A 21 -18.18 -3.62 -6.90
C LEU A 21 -18.05 -4.31 -5.54
N GLU A 22 -17.87 -5.62 -5.55
CA GLU A 22 -17.58 -6.40 -4.36
C GLU A 22 -16.07 -6.33 -4.07
N ILE A 23 -15.74 -5.92 -2.83
CA ILE A 23 -14.35 -5.77 -2.38
C ILE A 23 -14.18 -6.58 -1.10
N GLU A 24 -13.38 -7.64 -1.18
CA GLU A 24 -13.09 -8.49 -0.03
C GLU A 24 -11.93 -7.97 0.84
N ALA A 25 -10.94 -7.33 0.20
CA ALA A 25 -9.78 -6.75 0.88
C ALA A 25 -9.15 -5.66 0.02
N LEU A 26 -8.50 -4.70 0.68
CA LEU A 26 -7.66 -3.71 0.03
C LEU A 26 -6.19 -4.13 0.14
N LEU A 27 -5.52 -4.21 -1.01
CA LEU A 27 -4.09 -4.49 -1.08
C LEU A 27 -3.34 -3.21 -1.45
N THR A 28 -2.19 -3.00 -0.80
CA THR A 28 -1.24 -1.97 -1.19
C THR A 28 0.19 -2.48 -1.15
N ASP A 29 1.06 -2.01 -2.04
CA ASP A 29 2.48 -2.40 -2.11
C ASP A 29 3.40 -1.53 -1.22
N THR A 30 2.86 -0.47 -0.60
CA THR A 30 3.56 0.44 0.31
C THR A 30 2.56 1.34 1.03
N VAL A 31 2.91 1.90 2.19
CA VAL A 31 2.12 2.97 2.82
C VAL A 31 2.54 4.38 2.39
N VAL A 32 3.50 4.50 1.47
CA VAL A 32 4.04 5.78 1.01
C VAL A 32 3.69 6.03 -0.44
N PHE A 33 2.89 7.06 -0.68
CA PHE A 33 2.46 7.47 -2.02
C PHE A 33 3.03 8.84 -2.38
N ALA A 34 3.30 9.05 -3.67
CA ALA A 34 3.81 10.32 -4.21
C ALA A 34 4.99 10.90 -3.40
N GLY A 35 5.95 10.04 -3.02
CA GLY A 35 7.14 10.42 -2.25
C GLY A 35 6.95 10.30 -0.75
N PHE A 36 5.97 11.00 -0.16
CA PHE A 36 5.82 11.07 1.30
C PHE A 36 4.37 11.16 1.81
N ASN A 37 3.35 11.02 0.96
CA ASN A 37 1.95 10.98 1.40
C ASN A 37 1.65 9.62 2.04
N ILE A 38 1.44 9.61 3.36
CA ILE A 38 1.35 8.38 4.13
C ILE A 38 -0.10 7.91 4.25
N LEU A 39 -0.34 6.67 3.84
CA LEU A 39 -1.59 5.96 4.07
C LEU A 39 -1.52 5.24 5.41
N ASP A 40 -2.51 5.48 6.28
CA ASP A 40 -2.66 4.77 7.54
C ASP A 40 -3.60 3.56 7.34
N PRO A 41 -3.08 2.32 7.37
CA PRO A 41 -3.90 1.14 7.11
C PRO A 41 -4.80 0.75 8.29
N ILE A 42 -4.46 1.16 9.53
CA ILE A 42 -5.33 0.95 10.69
C ILE A 42 -6.56 1.85 10.55
N GLU A 43 -6.34 3.13 10.29
CA GLU A 43 -7.40 4.10 10.12
C GLU A 43 -8.29 3.73 8.92
N LEU A 44 -7.67 3.33 7.80
CA LEU A 44 -8.41 2.93 6.61
C LEU A 44 -9.28 1.70 6.85
N HIS A 45 -8.75 0.69 7.56
CA HIS A 45 -9.54 -0.47 7.98
C HIS A 45 -10.72 -0.04 8.86
N TYR A 46 -10.48 0.80 9.88
CA TYR A 46 -11.51 1.27 10.79
C TYR A 46 -12.64 2.02 10.07
N ARG A 47 -12.30 2.88 9.10
CA ARG A 47 -13.27 3.68 8.36
C ARG A 47 -14.09 2.88 7.34
N LEU A 48 -13.50 1.84 6.73
CA LEU A 48 -14.12 1.06 5.66
C LEU A 48 -14.74 -0.26 6.14
N GLY A 49 -14.30 -0.80 7.27
CA GLY A 49 -14.67 -2.15 7.73
C GLY A 49 -14.08 -3.28 6.87
N LEU A 50 -13.16 -2.96 5.95
CA LEU A 50 -12.53 -3.92 5.05
C LEU A 50 -11.13 -4.29 5.53
N PRO A 51 -10.68 -5.54 5.37
CA PRO A 51 -9.29 -5.91 5.58
C PRO A 51 -8.35 -5.07 4.71
N VAL A 52 -7.26 -4.59 5.31
CA VAL A 52 -6.17 -3.90 4.59
C VAL A 52 -4.91 -4.73 4.73
N ILE A 53 -4.29 -5.06 3.60
CA ILE A 53 -3.08 -5.88 3.52
C ILE A 53 -1.99 -5.09 2.81
N VAL A 54 -0.94 -4.74 3.56
CA VAL A 54 0.25 -4.08 3.02
C VAL A 54 1.27 -5.14 2.64
N VAL A 55 1.74 -5.12 1.39
CA VAL A 55 2.58 -6.16 0.80
C VAL A 55 3.90 -5.58 0.31
N TYR A 56 5.00 -6.00 0.91
CA TYR A 56 6.35 -5.61 0.50
C TYR A 56 7.07 -6.76 -0.22
N TRP A 57 7.61 -6.46 -1.40
CA TRP A 57 8.51 -7.36 -2.15
C TRP A 57 9.86 -7.50 -1.48
N TYR A 58 10.34 -6.39 -0.93
CA TYR A 58 11.66 -6.25 -0.33
C TYR A 58 11.53 -5.42 0.94
N PRO A 59 12.40 -5.64 1.94
CA PRO A 59 12.46 -4.77 3.11
C PRO A 59 12.66 -3.30 2.70
N SER A 60 11.95 -2.41 3.37
CA SER A 60 12.15 -0.97 3.23
C SER A 60 13.50 -0.54 3.85
N HIS A 61 14.14 0.47 3.26
CA HIS A 61 15.37 1.06 3.79
C HIS A 61 15.01 2.08 4.88
N ARG A 62 14.65 1.57 6.09
CA ARG A 62 14.06 2.37 7.17
C ARG A 62 14.86 3.63 7.51
N GLU A 63 16.17 3.51 7.69
CA GLU A 63 17.03 4.65 8.02
C GLU A 63 17.05 5.74 6.95
N ALA A 64 17.07 5.34 5.67
CA ALA A 64 17.07 6.30 4.57
C ALA A 64 15.76 7.07 4.50
N VAL A 65 14.64 6.37 4.74
CA VAL A 65 13.30 6.97 4.83
C VAL A 65 13.22 7.94 6.01
N GLU A 66 13.68 7.53 7.19
CA GLU A 66 13.66 8.38 8.39
C GLU A 66 14.46 9.67 8.18
N ARG A 67 15.68 9.57 7.64
CA ARG A 67 16.50 10.75 7.33
C ARG A 67 15.79 11.68 6.35
N ALA A 68 15.19 11.15 5.29
CA ALA A 68 14.46 11.96 4.32
C ALA A 68 13.23 12.64 4.95
N LEU A 69 12.50 11.93 5.82
CA LEU A 69 11.38 12.50 6.55
C LEU A 69 11.80 13.67 7.46
N GLN A 70 12.86 13.48 8.25
CA GLN A 70 13.39 14.51 9.15
C GLN A 70 13.88 15.75 8.41
N LEU A 71 14.46 15.59 7.21
CA LEU A 71 14.97 16.69 6.41
C LEU A 71 13.87 17.53 5.73
N HIS A 72 12.77 16.90 5.35
CA HIS A 72 11.79 17.52 4.45
C HIS A 72 10.45 17.86 5.11
N PHE A 73 10.15 17.32 6.30
CA PHE A 73 8.83 17.43 6.92
C PHE A 73 8.90 17.83 8.40
N SER A 74 8.13 18.84 8.80
CA SER A 74 8.00 19.23 10.21
C SER A 74 7.19 18.22 11.04
N ASP A 75 6.25 17.52 10.40
CA ASP A 75 5.40 16.47 10.96
C ASP A 75 5.99 15.06 10.83
N TRP A 76 7.30 14.96 10.54
CA TRP A 76 7.99 13.69 10.25
C TRP A 76 7.75 12.60 11.29
N LYS A 77 7.65 12.94 12.59
CA LYS A 77 7.40 11.97 13.66
C LYS A 77 6.07 11.24 13.48
N ARG A 78 5.03 11.96 13.06
CA ARG A 78 3.71 11.38 12.80
C ARG A 78 3.78 10.43 11.60
N ARG A 79 4.42 10.88 10.51
CA ARG A 79 4.62 10.07 9.30
C ARG A 79 5.39 8.80 9.60
N LEU A 80 6.52 8.93 10.32
CA LEU A 80 7.35 7.81 10.71
C LEU A 80 6.61 6.83 11.63
N GLY A 81 5.82 7.32 12.58
CA GLY A 81 5.05 6.47 13.49
C GLY A 81 4.11 5.50 12.77
N VAL A 82 3.40 5.96 11.73
CA VAL A 82 2.55 5.08 10.89
C VAL A 82 3.40 4.04 10.16
N MET A 83 4.56 4.44 9.64
CA MET A 83 5.45 3.53 8.91
C MET A 83 6.07 2.49 9.83
N GLU A 84 6.50 2.88 11.03
CA GLU A 84 7.04 1.98 12.06
C GLU A 84 6.00 0.95 12.51
N GLU A 85 4.76 1.37 12.70
CA GLU A 85 3.64 0.50 13.02
C GLU A 85 3.51 -0.62 11.98
N VAL A 86 3.49 -0.27 10.69
CA VAL A 86 3.43 -1.21 9.58
C VAL A 86 4.66 -2.12 9.57
N TRP A 87 5.84 -1.54 9.67
CA TRP A 87 7.10 -2.25 9.61
C TRP A 87 7.28 -3.25 10.75
N ASN A 88 6.74 -2.97 11.93
CA ASN A 88 6.77 -3.86 13.09
C ASN A 88 5.75 -5.01 12.97
N ARG A 89 4.71 -4.84 12.14
CA ARG A 89 3.75 -5.90 11.82
C ARG A 89 4.15 -6.78 10.64
N LEU A 90 5.13 -6.38 9.84
CA LEU A 90 5.56 -7.16 8.67
C LEU A 90 5.99 -8.55 9.09
N ARG A 91 5.37 -9.56 8.48
CA ARG A 91 5.76 -10.97 8.62
C ARG A 91 6.07 -11.55 7.25
N TYR A 92 7.06 -12.40 7.20
CA TYR A 92 7.41 -13.09 5.96
C TYR A 92 6.40 -14.21 5.69
N VAL A 93 5.81 -14.19 4.50
CA VAL A 93 5.02 -15.27 3.94
C VAL A 93 5.82 -15.99 2.86
N ARG A 94 5.77 -17.32 2.87
CA ARG A 94 6.29 -18.13 1.78
C ARG A 94 5.13 -18.54 0.87
N CYS A 95 5.26 -18.20 -0.42
CA CYS A 95 4.31 -18.56 -1.47
C CYS A 95 5.01 -19.33 -2.59
N ARG A 96 4.23 -19.93 -3.49
CA ARG A 96 4.75 -20.76 -4.59
C ARG A 96 5.66 -19.98 -5.56
N ARG A 97 5.34 -18.71 -5.86
CA ARG A 97 6.10 -17.89 -6.82
C ARG A 97 7.12 -16.95 -6.15
N GLY A 98 7.38 -17.14 -4.86
CA GLY A 98 8.31 -16.33 -4.07
C GLY A 98 7.63 -15.73 -2.85
N GLY A 99 8.38 -15.57 -1.76
CA GLY A 99 7.82 -15.04 -0.51
C GLY A 99 7.58 -13.53 -0.52
N LEU A 100 6.82 -13.01 0.42
CA LEU A 100 6.49 -11.59 0.55
C LEU A 100 6.60 -11.20 2.03
N LEU A 101 6.68 -9.91 2.31
CA LEU A 101 6.47 -9.38 3.66
C LEU A 101 5.07 -8.78 3.71
N VAL A 102 4.25 -9.17 4.68
CA VAL A 102 2.87 -8.68 4.77
C VAL A 102 2.56 -8.14 6.16
N ALA A 103 1.87 -7.01 6.21
CA ALA A 103 1.22 -6.48 7.40
C ALA A 103 -0.29 -6.51 7.17
N VAL A 104 -1.04 -6.97 8.18
CA VAL A 104 -2.47 -7.28 8.06
C VAL A 104 -3.26 -6.50 9.09
N TYR A 105 -4.33 -5.86 8.65
CA TYR A 105 -5.26 -5.08 9.46
C TYR A 105 -6.68 -5.56 9.17
N GLY A 106 -7.44 -5.90 10.22
CA GLY A 106 -8.84 -6.28 10.07
C GLY A 106 -9.12 -7.70 9.59
N ALA A 107 -8.09 -8.55 9.50
CA ALA A 107 -8.24 -9.97 9.18
C ALA A 107 -7.19 -10.80 9.90
N ASP A 108 -7.40 -12.12 9.94
CA ASP A 108 -6.38 -13.03 10.41
C ASP A 108 -5.24 -13.20 9.37
N TYR A 109 -4.09 -13.62 9.86
CA TYR A 109 -2.90 -13.78 9.03
C TYR A 109 -3.02 -14.93 8.01
N ALA A 110 -3.78 -15.98 8.33
CA ALA A 110 -3.93 -17.14 7.44
C ALA A 110 -4.78 -16.78 6.21
N TYR A 111 -5.84 -15.99 6.40
CA TYR A 111 -6.63 -15.39 5.33
C TYR A 111 -5.74 -14.54 4.41
N ALA A 112 -5.00 -13.59 4.99
CA ALA A 112 -4.13 -12.71 4.20
C ALA A 112 -3.04 -13.50 3.46
N TRP A 113 -2.42 -14.49 4.11
CA TRP A 113 -1.44 -15.39 3.50
C TRP A 113 -2.03 -16.14 2.29
N SER A 114 -3.18 -16.77 2.46
CA SER A 114 -3.88 -17.48 1.38
C SER A 114 -4.19 -16.54 0.23
N LEU A 115 -4.77 -15.37 0.52
CA LEU A 115 -5.16 -14.38 -0.49
C LEU A 115 -3.96 -13.89 -1.30
N VAL A 116 -2.90 -13.40 -0.65
CA VAL A 116 -1.74 -12.85 -1.37
C VAL A 116 -1.00 -13.93 -2.18
N CYS A 117 -0.92 -15.16 -1.68
CA CYS A 117 -0.28 -16.26 -2.40
C CYS A 117 -1.11 -16.72 -3.60
N ASN A 118 -2.45 -16.74 -3.49
CA ASN A 118 -3.33 -17.12 -4.60
C ASN A 118 -3.35 -16.05 -5.71
N LEU A 119 -3.18 -14.78 -5.35
CA LEU A 119 -3.09 -13.69 -6.32
C LEU A 119 -1.76 -13.65 -7.09
N GLN A 120 -0.75 -14.44 -6.70
CA GLN A 120 0.49 -14.62 -7.48
C GLN A 120 0.24 -15.50 -8.73
N LEU A 121 -0.46 -14.96 -9.73
CA LEU A 121 -0.88 -15.74 -10.89
C LEU A 121 0.30 -16.04 -11.82
N PHE A 122 1.06 -15.02 -12.23
CA PHE A 122 2.19 -15.18 -13.16
C PHE A 122 3.54 -14.89 -12.51
N THR A 123 3.58 -13.89 -11.62
CA THR A 123 4.82 -13.41 -10.98
C THR A 123 4.78 -13.58 -9.46
N ARG A 124 5.88 -13.21 -8.78
CA ARG A 124 5.93 -13.04 -7.32
C ARG A 124 4.97 -11.94 -6.82
N HIS A 125 4.55 -11.04 -7.70
CA HIS A 125 3.68 -9.91 -7.40
C HIS A 125 2.22 -10.35 -7.52
N PRO A 126 1.38 -10.23 -6.46
CA PRO A 126 -0.07 -10.35 -6.57
C PRO A 126 -0.58 -9.50 -7.73
N GLU A 127 -1.25 -10.14 -8.68
CA GLU A 127 -1.61 -9.49 -9.95
C GLU A 127 -2.39 -8.17 -9.80
N PRO A 128 -3.29 -7.98 -8.80
CA PRO A 128 -3.93 -6.68 -8.61
C PRO A 128 -2.94 -5.54 -8.35
N LEU A 129 -1.92 -5.78 -7.52
CA LEU A 129 -0.87 -4.80 -7.23
C LEU A 129 0.01 -4.56 -8.46
N PHE A 130 0.28 -5.61 -9.25
CA PHE A 130 1.14 -5.51 -10.43
C PHE A 130 0.45 -4.65 -11.48
N THR A 131 -0.83 -4.95 -11.72
CA THR A 131 -1.70 -4.22 -12.63
C THR A 131 -1.83 -2.76 -12.19
N ALA A 132 -2.10 -2.49 -10.90
CA ALA A 132 -2.18 -1.13 -10.38
C ALA A 132 -0.88 -0.35 -10.62
N HIS A 133 0.27 -0.94 -10.28
CA HIS A 133 1.57 -0.32 -10.47
C HIS A 133 1.86 0.00 -11.95
N ARG A 134 1.58 -0.94 -12.86
CA ARG A 134 1.78 -0.76 -14.30
C ARG A 134 0.87 0.32 -14.87
N THR A 135 -0.42 0.30 -14.50
CA THR A 135 -1.40 1.30 -14.93
C THR A 135 -1.01 2.69 -14.43
N ALA A 136 -0.68 2.84 -13.15
CA ALA A 136 -0.23 4.12 -12.59
C ALA A 136 1.05 4.63 -13.27
N SER A 137 2.03 3.75 -13.50
CA SER A 137 3.28 4.10 -14.20
C SER A 137 3.05 4.54 -15.64
N MET A 138 2.12 3.90 -16.36
CA MET A 138 1.77 4.26 -17.73
C MET A 138 1.03 5.60 -17.78
N LEU A 139 0.02 5.78 -16.92
CA LEU A 139 -0.74 7.03 -16.84
C LEU A 139 0.15 8.20 -16.43
N SER A 140 1.05 8.02 -15.46
CA SER A 140 1.98 9.07 -15.04
C SER A 140 2.89 9.54 -16.17
N ARG A 141 3.34 8.64 -17.07
CA ARG A 141 4.12 9.02 -18.25
C ARG A 141 3.28 9.69 -19.33
N ALA A 142 2.03 9.27 -19.51
CA ALA A 142 1.13 9.84 -20.51
C ALA A 142 0.55 11.19 -20.13
N LEU A 143 0.31 11.41 -18.83
CA LEU A 143 -0.31 12.60 -18.25
C LEU A 143 0.70 13.52 -17.54
N GLY A 144 1.93 13.06 -17.34
CA GLY A 144 3.01 13.89 -16.84
C GLY A 144 3.23 15.11 -17.76
N PRO A 145 3.80 16.21 -17.25
CA PRO A 145 3.99 17.41 -18.06
C PRO A 145 4.66 17.00 -19.38
N PHE A 146 4.01 17.34 -20.50
CA PHE A 146 4.65 17.29 -21.80
C PHE A 146 6.01 17.95 -21.62
N LYS A 147 7.09 17.20 -21.86
CA LYS A 147 8.38 17.84 -22.11
C LYS A 147 8.18 18.55 -23.44
N ASP A 148 7.77 19.81 -23.37
CA ASP A 148 7.98 20.74 -24.47
C ASP A 148 9.48 20.74 -24.74
N ASN A 149 9.87 20.05 -25.82
CA ASN A 149 11.17 20.18 -26.45
C ASN A 149 11.07 21.28 -27.51
#